data_AF-A0A067GR75-F1
#
_entry.id   AF-A0A067GR75-F1
#
_cell.length_a   1.000
_cell.length_b   1.000
_cell.length_c   1.000
_cell.angle_alpha   90.00
_cell.angle_beta   90.00
_cell.angle_gamma   90.00
#
_symmetry.space_group_name_H-M   'P 1'
#
loop_
_entity.id
_entity.type
_entity.pdbx_description
1 polymer ?
#
loop_
_entity_poly.entity_id
_entity_poly.type
_entity_poly.pdbx_seq_one_letter_code
_entity_poly.pdbx_strand_id
1 'polypeptide(L)'
;MNSVGRQLAGYLTQPSQGLNLFSRNQCQRHQVQQWRGIRVKVFNGNLEQALSWMQRKMQSSGIERLIKREQRHHIKNSEKRVLARKNLERKIRSQDLARKLKAILVKKVRRDRSFGFAMVAFFFLLDS
;
A
#
# COMPACT_ATOMS: atom_id res chain seq x y z
N MET A 1 32.82 -46.35 2.73
CA MET A 1 31.40 -46.72 2.86
C MET A 1 30.69 -45.59 3.60
N ASN A 2 29.75 -44.80 3.09
CA ASN A 2 29.06 -44.75 1.81
C ASN A 2 28.84 -43.27 1.45
N SER A 3 29.25 -42.92 0.24
CA SER A 3 29.04 -41.62 -0.39
C SER A 3 27.87 -41.78 -1.36
N VAL A 4 26.64 -41.59 -0.88
CA VAL A 4 25.42 -41.67 -1.69
C VAL A 4 24.41 -40.69 -1.12
N GLY A 5 24.02 -39.68 -1.90
CA GLY A 5 22.75 -38.97 -1.64
C GLY A 5 22.70 -37.45 -1.72
N ARG A 6 23.65 -36.72 -2.33
CA ARG A 6 23.48 -35.27 -2.60
C ARG A 6 23.93 -34.84 -4.00
N GLN A 7 23.61 -35.62 -5.02
CA GLN A 7 23.74 -35.21 -6.43
C GLN A 7 22.36 -35.11 -7.08
N LEU A 8 21.50 -34.18 -6.63
CA LEU A 8 20.28 -33.76 -7.34
C LEU A 8 19.93 -32.28 -7.04
N ALA A 9 20.93 -31.39 -7.02
CA ALA A 9 20.71 -29.94 -6.93
C ALA A 9 21.51 -29.15 -7.97
N GLY A 10 21.98 -29.81 -9.05
CA GLY A 10 22.81 -29.20 -10.10
C GLY A 10 22.05 -28.69 -11.32
N TYR A 11 20.78 -29.04 -11.53
CA TYR A 11 20.02 -28.67 -12.74
C TYR A 11 19.44 -27.24 -12.74
N LEU A 12 19.79 -26.41 -11.75
CA LEU A 12 19.49 -24.98 -11.74
C LEU A 12 20.74 -24.10 -11.58
N THR A 13 21.93 -24.69 -11.69
CA THR A 13 23.18 -23.94 -11.66
C THR A 13 24.22 -24.62 -12.54
N GLN A 14 24.30 -24.17 -13.79
CA GLN A 14 25.53 -24.24 -14.56
C GLN A 14 25.88 -22.85 -15.10
N PRO A 15 26.99 -22.24 -14.65
CA PRO A 15 27.61 -21.10 -15.27
C PRO A 15 28.69 -21.60 -16.23
N SER A 16 28.50 -21.44 -17.53
CA SER A 16 29.61 -21.54 -18.48
C SER A 16 29.25 -20.84 -19.79
N GLN A 17 29.78 -19.62 -19.90
CA GLN A 17 30.38 -19.05 -21.11
C GLN A 17 29.45 -18.95 -22.34
N GLY A 18 28.62 -17.91 -22.33
CA GLY A 18 27.98 -17.36 -23.52
C GLY A 18 28.44 -15.91 -23.70
N LEU A 19 29.10 -15.65 -24.83
CA LEU A 19 29.65 -14.39 -25.31
C LEU A 19 28.73 -13.16 -25.05
N ASN A 20 29.31 -12.10 -24.49
CA ASN A 20 28.94 -10.69 -24.69
C ASN A 20 27.45 -10.31 -24.86
N LEU A 21 26.57 -10.63 -23.89
CA LEU A 21 25.22 -10.01 -23.82
C LEU A 21 24.80 -9.48 -22.44
N PHE A 22 25.70 -9.46 -21.45
CA PHE A 22 25.37 -9.11 -20.06
C PHE A 22 25.50 -7.62 -19.69
N SER A 23 25.93 -6.75 -20.61
CA SER A 23 26.05 -5.31 -20.31
C SER A 23 24.73 -4.54 -20.50
N ARG A 24 23.86 -4.97 -21.44
CA ARG A 24 22.61 -4.25 -21.75
C ARG A 24 21.53 -4.36 -20.66
N ASN A 25 21.51 -5.49 -19.93
CA ASN A 25 20.46 -5.79 -18.94
C ASN A 25 20.84 -5.35 -17.52
N GLN A 26 22.13 -5.11 -17.24
CA GLN A 26 22.57 -4.57 -15.95
C GLN A 26 22.26 -3.07 -15.84
N CYS A 27 22.43 -2.30 -16.92
CA CYS A 27 22.05 -0.88 -16.95
C CYS A 27 20.56 -0.65 -16.68
N GLN A 28 19.66 -1.51 -17.18
CA GLN A 28 18.23 -1.40 -16.87
C GLN A 28 17.94 -1.68 -15.38
N ARG A 29 18.57 -2.68 -14.78
CA ARG A 29 18.40 -2.96 -13.34
C ARG A 29 18.97 -1.86 -12.45
N HIS A 30 20.05 -1.20 -12.86
CA HIS A 30 20.65 -0.07 -12.14
C HIS A 30 19.80 1.19 -12.29
N GLN A 31 19.22 1.44 -13.48
CA GLN A 31 18.27 2.54 -13.69
C GLN A 31 16.99 2.38 -12.86
N VAL A 32 16.45 1.17 -12.74
CA VAL A 32 15.25 0.91 -11.92
C VAL A 32 15.50 1.13 -10.43
N GLN A 33 16.70 0.83 -9.92
CA GLN A 33 17.05 1.10 -8.52
C GLN A 33 17.23 2.60 -8.21
N GLN A 34 17.56 3.43 -9.20
CA GLN A 34 17.60 4.89 -9.05
C GLN A 34 16.21 5.52 -9.03
N TRP A 35 15.15 4.76 -9.34
CA TRP A 35 13.76 5.24 -9.33
C TRP A 35 13.06 4.93 -7.99
N ARG A 36 13.80 4.90 -6.87
CA ARG A 36 13.21 4.74 -5.53
C ARG A 36 12.51 6.04 -5.11
N GLY A 37 11.22 5.96 -4.78
CA GLY A 37 10.42 7.08 -4.27
C GLY A 37 9.19 7.41 -5.13
N ILE A 38 8.38 8.36 -4.68
CA ILE A 38 7.19 8.82 -5.41
C ILE A 38 7.61 9.95 -6.34
N ARG A 39 7.57 9.68 -7.65
CA ARG A 39 7.91 10.64 -8.69
C ARG A 39 6.72 10.81 -9.61
N VAL A 40 6.49 12.04 -10.07
CA VAL A 40 5.43 12.37 -11.03
C VAL A 40 6.03 13.22 -12.12
N LYS A 41 5.75 12.88 -13.38
CA LYS A 41 6.07 13.72 -14.53
C LYS A 41 4.96 14.75 -14.69
N VAL A 42 5.34 16.02 -14.81
CA VAL A 42 4.39 17.09 -15.11
C VAL A 42 4.06 17.04 -16.60
N PHE A 43 2.79 16.85 -16.92
CA PHE A 43 2.28 16.89 -18.30
C PHE A 43 1.59 18.23 -18.54
N ASN A 44 1.71 18.75 -19.77
CA ASN A 44 0.99 19.94 -20.25
C ASN A 44 1.18 21.19 -19.37
N GLY A 45 2.32 21.31 -18.69
CA GLY A 45 2.60 22.42 -17.77
C GLY A 45 1.72 22.47 -16.51
N ASN A 46 0.88 21.45 -16.25
CA ASN A 46 -0.05 21.47 -15.12
C ASN A 46 0.60 20.92 -13.84
N LEU A 47 1.32 21.81 -13.14
CA LEU A 47 2.01 21.49 -11.89
C LEU A 47 1.06 21.10 -10.76
N GLU A 48 -0.04 21.83 -10.59
CA GLU A 48 -1.02 21.60 -9.51
C GLU A 48 -1.61 20.19 -9.56
N GLN A 49 -1.96 19.74 -10.77
CA GLN A 49 -2.46 18.38 -10.96
C GLN A 49 -1.39 17.35 -10.62
N ALA A 50 -0.14 17.56 -11.07
CA ALA A 50 0.97 16.67 -10.75
C ALA A 50 1.24 16.58 -9.24
N LEU A 51 1.19 17.71 -8.52
CA LEU A 51 1.34 17.77 -7.07
C LEU A 51 0.20 17.06 -6.35
N SER A 52 -1.06 17.25 -6.79
CA SER A 52 -2.21 16.55 -6.23
C SER A 52 -2.09 15.02 -6.39
N TRP A 53 -1.65 14.56 -7.57
CA TRP A 53 -1.37 13.15 -7.81
C TRP A 53 -0.24 12.62 -6.93
N MET A 54 0.85 13.38 -6.79
CA MET A 54 1.97 13.04 -5.93
C MET A 54 1.51 12.92 -4.47
N GLN A 55 0.73 13.88 -3.98
CA GLN A 55 0.18 13.88 -2.62
C GLN A 55 -0.75 12.69 -2.37
N ARG A 56 -1.63 12.36 -3.33
CA ARG A 56 -2.51 11.19 -3.21
C ARG A 56 -1.72 9.87 -3.17
N LYS A 57 -0.68 9.73 -4.00
CA LYS A 57 0.22 8.57 -3.95
C LYS A 57 1.04 8.52 -2.65
N MET A 58 1.44 9.67 -2.12
CA MET A 58 2.11 9.80 -0.82
C MET A 58 1.19 9.39 0.35
N GLN A 59 -0.07 9.79 0.31
CA GLN A 59 -1.05 9.44 1.34
C GLN A 59 -1.42 7.96 1.33
N SER A 60 -1.71 7.41 0.15
CA SER A 60 -2.10 6.01 -0.02
C SER A 60 -0.97 5.04 0.29
N SER A 61 0.28 5.37 -0.05
CA SER A 61 1.46 4.59 0.37
C SER A 61 1.71 4.61 1.87
N GLY A 62 1.05 5.51 2.61
CA GLY A 62 1.18 5.66 4.05
C GLY A 62 2.46 6.38 4.49
N ILE A 63 3.30 6.83 3.55
CA ILE A 63 4.55 7.53 3.87
C ILE A 63 4.29 8.85 4.60
N GLU A 64 3.20 9.57 4.30
CA GLU A 64 2.82 10.79 5.03
C GLU A 64 2.66 10.51 6.52
N ARG A 65 2.04 9.38 6.87
CA ARG A 65 1.84 8.99 8.27
C ARG A 65 3.15 8.62 8.94
N LEU A 66 4.09 8.02 8.20
CA LEU A 66 5.40 7.67 8.73
C LEU A 66 6.22 8.93 9.01
N ILE A 67 6.24 9.88 8.08
CA ILE A 67 6.95 11.16 8.22
C ILE A 67 6.34 11.98 9.37
N LYS A 68 5.01 12.14 9.43
CA LYS A 68 4.36 12.93 10.50
C LYS A 68 4.47 12.28 11.89
N ARG A 69 4.62 10.96 11.96
CA ARG A 69 4.76 10.21 13.22
C ARG A 69 6.21 9.99 13.63
N GLU A 70 7.15 10.64 12.96
CA GLU A 70 8.56 10.55 13.30
C GLU A 70 8.76 10.82 14.80
N GLN A 71 9.34 9.84 15.49
CA GLN A 71 9.53 9.90 16.94
C GLN A 71 10.67 10.86 17.23
N ARG A 72 10.35 12.10 17.63
CA ARG A 72 11.34 13.09 18.09
C ARG A 72 12.02 12.67 19.40
N HIS A 73 11.35 11.82 20.19
CA HIS A 73 11.83 11.33 21.47
C HIS A 73 11.67 9.81 21.57
N HIS A 74 12.55 9.17 22.33
CA HIS A 74 12.47 7.74 22.59
C HIS A 74 11.26 7.42 23.47
N ILE A 75 10.41 6.52 22.97
CA ILE A 75 9.30 5.94 23.73
C ILE A 75 9.71 4.54 24.20
N LYS A 76 9.58 4.28 25.49
CA LYS A 76 9.89 2.96 26.09
C LYS A 76 8.90 1.89 25.61
N ASN A 77 9.29 0.62 25.71
CA ASN A 77 8.49 -0.50 25.18
C ASN A 77 7.13 -0.67 25.89
N SER A 78 7.03 -0.34 27.18
CA SER A 78 5.76 -0.35 27.93
C SER A 78 4.75 0.65 27.35
N GLU A 79 5.20 1.87 27.07
CA GLU A 79 4.38 2.93 26.49
C GLU A 79 3.97 2.62 25.06
N LYS A 80 4.87 2.05 24.25
CA LYS A 80 4.55 1.57 22.89
C LYS A 80 3.36 0.61 22.88
N ARG A 81 3.32 -0.34 23.84
CA ARG A 81 2.20 -1.30 23.97
C ARG A 81 0.88 -0.62 24.30
N VAL A 82 0.91 0.37 25.21
CA VAL A 82 -0.28 1.14 25.59
C VAL A 82 -0.80 1.97 24.41
N LEU A 83 0.09 2.62 23.65
CA LEU A 83 -0.28 3.40 22.46
C LEU A 83 -0.89 2.51 21.37
N ALA A 84 -0.31 1.34 21.12
CA ALA A 84 -0.86 0.38 20.17
C ALA A 84 -2.27 -0.07 20.57
N ARG A 85 -2.50 -0.39 21.85
CA ARG A 85 -3.81 -0.77 22.37
C ARG A 85 -4.85 0.34 22.21
N LYS A 86 -4.50 1.58 22.56
CA LYS A 86 -5.38 2.76 22.40
C LYS A 86 -5.73 3.02 20.93
N ASN A 87 -4.77 2.86 20.02
CA ASN A 87 -5.02 3.01 18.58
C ASN A 87 -5.93 1.92 18.03
N LEU A 88 -5.75 0.66 18.48
CA LEU A 88 -6.63 -0.45 18.10
C LEU A 88 -8.06 -0.20 18.56
N GLU A 89 -8.24 0.18 19.82
CA GLU A 89 -9.56 0.49 20.38
C GLU A 89 -10.24 1.64 19.61
N ARG A 90 -9.51 2.72 19.30
CA ARG A 90 -10.03 3.82 18.49
C ARG A 90 -10.51 3.34 17.11
N LYS A 91 -9.74 2.46 16.46
CA LYS A 91 -10.10 1.90 15.16
C LYS A 91 -11.38 1.07 15.24
N ILE A 92 -11.50 0.18 16.23
CA ILE A 92 -12.69 -0.65 16.43
C ILE A 92 -13.91 0.23 16.68
N ARG A 93 -13.82 1.21 17.60
CA ARG A 93 -14.92 2.15 17.87
C ARG A 93 -15.38 2.91 16.62
N SER A 94 -14.45 3.37 15.77
CA SER A 94 -14.80 4.05 14.51
C SER A 94 -15.46 3.11 13.49
N GLN A 95 -15.03 1.86 13.41
CA GLN A 95 -15.59 0.87 12.51
C GLN A 95 -17.01 0.46 12.94
N ASP A 96 -17.22 0.26 14.25
CA ASP A 96 -18.53 -0.06 14.80
C ASP A 96 -19.51 1.09 14.59
N LEU A 97 -19.06 2.33 14.78
CA LEU A 97 -19.88 3.52 14.48
C LEU A 97 -20.24 3.58 12.99
N ALA A 98 -19.27 3.40 12.09
CA ALA A 98 -19.52 3.40 10.64
C ALA A 98 -20.51 2.30 10.24
N ARG A 99 -20.40 1.11 10.84
CA ARG A 99 -21.33 -0.01 10.59
C ARG A 99 -22.74 0.32 11.07
N LYS A 100 -22.89 0.92 12.26
CA LYS A 100 -24.19 1.39 12.78
C LYS A 100 -24.81 2.44 11.85
N LEU A 101 -24.03 3.41 11.39
CA LEU A 101 -24.50 4.43 10.45
C LEU A 101 -24.91 3.82 9.10
N LYS A 102 -24.13 2.89 8.55
CA LYS A 102 -24.49 2.12 7.34
C LYS A 102 -25.81 1.39 7.53
N ALA A 103 -26.02 0.73 8.67
CA ALA A 103 -27.27 0.03 8.97
C ALA A 103 -28.48 0.98 9.07
N ILE A 104 -28.33 2.13 9.72
CA ILE A 104 -29.37 3.16 9.80
C ILE A 104 -29.71 3.70 8.41
N LEU A 105 -28.69 4.02 7.62
CA LEU A 105 -28.86 4.53 6.25
C LEU A 105 -29.60 3.52 5.37
N VAL A 106 -29.21 2.23 5.41
CA VAL A 106 -29.91 1.16 4.67
C VAL A 106 -31.36 1.02 5.13
N LYS A 107 -31.62 1.06 6.44
CA LYS A 107 -32.99 1.00 6.99
C LYS A 107 -33.83 2.19 6.53
N LYS A 108 -33.23 3.37 6.38
CA LYS A 108 -33.91 4.59 5.89
C LYS A 108 -34.22 4.48 4.39
N VAL A 109 -33.23 4.08 3.57
CA VAL A 109 -33.38 3.92 2.11
C VAL A 109 -34.40 2.84 1.75
N ARG A 110 -34.50 1.74 2.52
CA ARG A 110 -35.52 0.70 2.27
C ARG A 110 -36.96 1.21 2.47
N ARG A 111 -37.17 2.26 3.27
CA ARG A 111 -38.49 2.86 3.48
C ARG A 111 -38.84 3.89 2.41
N ASP A 112 -37.84 4.64 1.93
CA ASP A 112 -38.03 5.69 0.93
C ASP A 112 -37.76 5.11 -0.48
N ARG A 113 -38.82 4.60 -1.13
CA ARG A 113 -38.79 3.85 -2.40
C ARG A 113 -38.14 4.62 -3.58
N SER A 114 -37.98 5.94 -3.46
CA SER A 114 -37.35 6.83 -4.46
C SER A 114 -35.83 6.98 -4.32
N PHE A 115 -35.24 6.70 -3.14
CA PHE A 115 -33.80 6.88 -2.90
C PHE A 115 -32.97 5.60 -3.16
N GLY A 116 -33.62 4.48 -3.47
CA GLY A 116 -32.98 3.15 -3.55
C GLY A 116 -31.94 3.00 -4.64
N PHE A 117 -32.21 3.48 -5.87
CA PHE A 117 -31.34 3.20 -7.02
C PHE A 117 -30.02 4.01 -7.02
N ALA A 118 -30.06 5.29 -6.63
CA ALA A 118 -28.87 6.14 -6.61
C ALA A 118 -27.87 5.73 -5.50
N MET A 119 -28.37 5.26 -4.35
CA MET A 119 -27.52 4.88 -3.22
C MET A 119 -26.84 3.52 -3.40
N VAL A 120 -27.46 2.57 -4.11
CA VAL A 120 -26.81 1.28 -4.42
C VAL A 120 -25.58 1.47 -5.30
N ALA A 121 -25.65 2.37 -6.29
CA ALA A 121 -24.51 2.74 -7.12
C ALA A 121 -23.41 3.45 -6.30
N PHE A 122 -23.78 4.35 -5.39
CA PHE A 122 -22.82 5.05 -4.52
C PHE A 122 -22.11 4.09 -3.56
N PHE A 123 -22.82 3.07 -3.04
CA PHE A 123 -22.22 2.05 -2.17
C PHE A 123 -21.24 1.14 -2.92
N PHE A 124 -21.57 0.74 -4.14
CA PHE A 124 -20.66 -0.06 -4.98
C PHE A 124 -19.40 0.72 -5.39
N LEU A 125 -19.51 2.04 -5.56
CA LEU A 125 -18.38 2.89 -5.95
C LEU A 125 -17.43 3.23 -4.78
N LEU A 126 -17.91 3.17 -3.53
CA LEU A 126 -17.09 3.48 -2.34
C LEU A 126 -16.22 2.30 -1.85
N ASP A 127 -16.55 1.08 -2.28
CA ASP A 127 -15.83 -0.17 -1.93
C ASP A 127 -14.83 -0.63 -3.04
N SER A 128 -14.67 0.11 -4.15
CA SER A 128 -13.66 -0.13 -5.22
C SER A 128 -12.41 0.75 -5.11
#